data_AF-A0A258H1U1-F1
#
_entry.id   AF-A0A258H1U1-F1
#
_cell.length_a   1.000
_cell.length_b   1.000
_cell.length_c   1.000
_cell.angle_alpha   90.00
_cell.angle_beta   90.00
_cell.angle_gamma   90.00
#
_symmetry.space_group_name_H-M   'P 1'
#
loop_
_entity.id
_entity.type
_entity.pdbx_description
1 polymer ?
#
loop_
_entity_poly.entity_id
_entity_poly.type
_entity_poly.pdbx_seq_one_letter_code
_entity_poly.pdbx_strand_id
1 'polypeptide(L)'
;MILLPHPDDARHVTPASGAARMSMNSLAFYAVWAAVAGALIPVMAAMQGALGRTIQSPLHASFIAVGMACLAVGLVLAAFRPAMPAGNLLASVPPYAWFGGLAMGFYALSATFVTPNFGVGNFVMCVVVAQLVMATAIDQFGLFGAPVFPIDLKRAAGLALLGGGAALVALK
;
A
#
# COMPACT_ATOMS: atom_id res chain seq x y z
N MET A 1 -6.65 40.56 39.97
CA MET A 1 -5.57 40.90 39.04
C MET A 1 -5.40 39.71 38.10
N ILE A 2 -6.23 39.66 37.05
CA ILE A 2 -6.28 38.57 36.08
C ILE A 2 -5.31 38.96 34.96
N LEU A 3 -4.18 38.25 34.87
CA LEU A 3 -3.21 38.42 33.80
C LEU A 3 -3.85 37.95 32.48
N LEU A 4 -4.11 38.89 31.58
CA LEU A 4 -4.43 38.57 30.18
C LEU A 4 -3.13 38.08 29.50
N PRO A 5 -3.17 36.98 28.72
CA PRO A 5 -1.99 36.48 28.02
C PRO A 5 -1.56 37.45 26.89
N HIS A 6 -0.25 37.57 26.70
CA HIS A 6 0.39 38.49 25.76
C HIS A 6 0.18 38.02 24.31
N PRO A 7 -0.13 38.91 23.35
CA PRO A 7 -0.46 38.57 21.95
C PRO A 7 0.71 38.03 21.10
N ASP A 8 1.86 37.71 21.69
CA ASP A 8 3.05 37.22 20.97
C ASP A 8 3.31 35.71 21.13
N ASP A 9 2.56 35.00 21.97
CA ASP A 9 2.71 33.54 22.16
C ASP A 9 2.10 32.71 21.01
N ALA A 10 1.53 33.34 19.98
CA ALA A 10 0.83 32.66 18.89
C ALA A 10 1.68 32.42 17.62
N ARG A 11 3.00 32.67 17.63
CA ARG A 11 3.84 32.58 16.40
C ARG A 11 4.93 31.51 16.40
N HIS A 12 4.93 30.57 17.34
CA HIS A 12 5.84 29.43 17.32
C HIS A 12 5.10 28.09 17.19
N VAL A 13 4.25 27.97 16.17
CA VAL A 13 3.90 26.67 15.60
C VAL A 13 4.75 26.50 14.35
N THR A 14 5.95 25.95 14.52
CA THR A 14 6.81 25.50 13.42
C THR A 14 6.07 24.46 12.59
N PRO A 15 5.82 24.68 11.28
CA PRO A 15 5.29 23.64 10.42
C PRO A 15 6.43 22.68 10.01
N ALA A 16 6.20 21.38 10.20
CA ALA A 16 6.77 20.28 9.43
C ALA A 16 8.32 20.22 9.26
N SER A 17 9.09 20.24 10.35
CA SER A 17 10.56 20.11 10.31
C SER A 17 11.11 18.67 10.29
N GLY A 18 10.27 17.65 10.06
CA GLY A 18 10.70 16.23 9.99
C GLY A 18 10.83 15.66 8.57
N ALA A 19 10.15 16.23 7.58
CA ALA A 19 10.25 15.83 6.17
C ALA A 19 11.44 16.50 5.45
N ALA A 20 12.13 17.42 6.12
CA ALA A 20 13.22 18.20 5.59
C ALA A 20 14.53 17.40 5.62
N ARG A 21 14.94 16.91 4.44
CA ARG A 21 16.22 16.25 4.09
C ARG A 21 16.37 14.80 4.52
N MET A 22 15.72 13.89 3.79
CA MET A 22 16.27 12.53 3.65
C MET A 22 17.63 12.62 2.94
N SER A 23 18.65 11.98 3.52
CA SER A 23 19.92 11.78 2.83
C SER A 23 19.69 11.00 1.54
N MET A 24 20.49 11.25 0.50
CA MET A 24 20.42 10.50 -0.76
C MET A 24 20.48 8.98 -0.53
N ASN A 25 21.25 8.56 0.49
CA ASN A 25 21.36 7.16 0.88
C ASN A 25 20.06 6.58 1.46
N SER A 26 19.32 7.36 2.26
CA SER A 26 18.00 6.93 2.78
C SER A 26 16.94 6.92 1.68
N LEU A 27 16.97 7.88 0.75
CA LEU A 27 16.03 7.90 -0.37
C LEU A 27 16.21 6.68 -1.27
N ALA A 28 17.47 6.38 -1.62
CA ALA A 28 17.80 5.19 -2.40
C ALA A 28 17.36 3.91 -1.69
N PHE A 29 17.58 3.81 -0.38
CA PHE A 29 17.11 2.68 0.42
C PHE A 29 15.59 2.48 0.34
N TYR A 30 14.81 3.54 0.58
CA TYR A 30 13.35 3.46 0.50
C TYR A 30 12.85 3.13 -0.92
N ALA A 31 13.49 3.71 -1.95
CA ALA A 31 13.14 3.44 -3.34
C ALA A 31 13.41 1.98 -3.73
N VAL A 32 14.57 1.43 -3.34
CA VAL A 32 14.91 0.01 -3.58
C VAL A 32 13.95 -0.90 -2.83
N TRP A 33 13.64 -0.59 -1.57
CA TRP A 33 12.69 -1.37 -0.79
C TRP A 33 11.30 -1.40 -1.42
N ALA A 34 10.79 -0.23 -1.84
CA ALA A 34 9.52 -0.13 -2.53
C ALA A 34 9.53 -0.86 -3.89
N ALA A 35 10.64 -0.78 -4.63
CA ALA A 35 10.79 -1.49 -5.89
C ALA A 35 10.75 -3.01 -5.72
N VAL A 36 11.45 -3.54 -4.72
CA VAL A 36 11.41 -4.98 -4.38
C VAL A 36 10.01 -5.40 -3.95
N ALA A 37 9.37 -4.63 -3.07
CA ALA A 37 8.00 -4.91 -2.64
C ALA A 37 7.01 -4.93 -3.82
N GLY A 38 7.13 -3.97 -4.75
CA GLY A 38 6.33 -3.91 -5.96
C GLY A 38 6.59 -5.09 -6.92
N ALA A 39 7.86 -5.47 -7.09
CA ALA A 39 8.25 -6.60 -7.94
C ALA A 39 7.76 -7.95 -7.41
N LEU A 40 7.48 -8.07 -6.12
CA LEU A 40 6.89 -9.26 -5.52
C LEU A 40 5.38 -9.39 -5.78
N ILE A 41 4.67 -8.33 -6.16
CA ILE A 41 3.23 -8.37 -6.43
C ILE A 41 2.87 -9.38 -7.56
N PRO A 42 3.54 -9.37 -8.72
CA PRO A 42 3.35 -10.39 -9.76
C PRO A 42 3.72 -11.82 -9.31
N VAL A 43 4.79 -11.96 -8.52
CA VAL A 43 5.23 -13.26 -7.99
C VAL A 43 4.16 -13.84 -7.07
N MET A 44 3.61 -13.02 -6.17
CA MET A 44 2.48 -13.39 -5.32
C MET A 44 1.26 -13.79 -6.15
N ALA A 45 0.92 -13.02 -7.19
CA ALA A 45 -0.20 -13.36 -8.07
C ALA A 45 0.00 -14.72 -8.75
N ALA A 46 1.19 -15.01 -9.28
CA ALA A 46 1.51 -16.31 -9.89
C ALA A 46 1.41 -17.47 -8.89
N MET A 47 2.00 -17.33 -7.71
CA MET A 47 1.96 -18.34 -6.65
C MET A 47 0.53 -18.58 -6.16
N GLN A 48 -0.27 -17.53 -5.97
CA GLN A 48 -1.66 -17.65 -5.56
C GLN A 48 -2.56 -18.22 -6.66
N GLY A 49 -2.32 -17.85 -7.92
CA GLY A 49 -2.98 -18.51 -9.05
C GLY A 49 -2.66 -20.00 -9.12
N ALA A 50 -1.40 -20.39 -8.85
CA ALA A 50 -1.04 -21.80 -8.76
C ALA A 50 -1.76 -22.51 -7.60
N LEU A 51 -1.78 -21.90 -6.41
CA LEU A 51 -2.48 -22.44 -5.25
C LEU A 51 -3.98 -22.59 -5.48
N GLY A 52 -4.62 -21.57 -6.05
CA GLY A 52 -6.05 -21.60 -6.42
C GLY A 52 -6.36 -22.71 -7.42
N ARG A 53 -5.51 -22.88 -8.43
CA ARG A 53 -5.64 -23.96 -9.41
C ARG A 53 -5.42 -25.34 -8.77
N THR A 54 -4.46 -25.52 -7.88
CA THR A 54 -4.21 -26.84 -7.29
C THR A 54 -5.29 -27.25 -6.31
N ILE A 55 -5.77 -26.33 -5.48
CA ILE A 55 -6.80 -26.59 -4.46
C ILE A 55 -8.20 -26.69 -5.09
N GLN A 56 -8.39 -26.20 -6.32
CA GLN A 56 -9.69 -26.13 -7.01
C GLN A 56 -10.77 -25.36 -6.22
N SER A 57 -10.36 -24.57 -5.22
CA SER A 57 -11.22 -23.72 -4.43
C SER A 57 -10.49 -22.40 -4.09
N PRO A 58 -10.82 -21.30 -4.79
CA PRO A 58 -10.17 -20.01 -4.62
C PRO A 58 -10.24 -19.46 -3.20
N LEU A 59 -11.38 -19.67 -2.52
CA LEU A 59 -11.61 -19.19 -1.16
C LEU A 59 -10.72 -19.93 -0.15
N HIS A 60 -10.64 -21.26 -0.23
CA HIS A 60 -9.74 -22.04 0.63
C HIS A 60 -8.27 -21.71 0.34
N ALA A 61 -7.90 -21.59 -0.94
CA ALA A 61 -6.55 -21.20 -1.33
C ALA A 61 -6.15 -19.83 -0.78
N SER A 62 -7.03 -18.83 -0.87
CA SER A 62 -6.75 -17.49 -0.34
C SER A 62 -6.69 -17.47 1.18
N PHE A 63 -7.55 -18.25 1.85
CA PHE A 63 -7.50 -18.38 3.30
C PHE A 63 -6.18 -18.99 3.78
N ILE A 64 -5.72 -20.05 3.12
CA ILE A 64 -4.41 -20.67 3.41
C ILE A 64 -3.28 -19.69 3.14
N ALA A 65 -3.30 -18.97 2.01
CA ALA A 65 -2.26 -18.00 1.66
C ALA A 65 -2.18 -16.84 2.68
N VAL A 66 -3.32 -16.26 3.05
CA VAL A 66 -3.39 -15.21 4.08
C VAL A 66 -2.96 -15.76 5.44
N GLY A 67 -3.33 -17.00 5.77
CA GLY A 67 -2.87 -17.69 6.97
C GLY A 67 -1.35 -17.87 7.02
N MET A 68 -0.72 -18.27 5.91
CA MET A 68 0.74 -18.37 5.81
C MET A 68 1.42 -17.00 5.94
N ALA A 69 0.85 -15.95 5.36
CA ALA A 69 1.36 -14.58 5.53
C ALA A 69 1.28 -14.13 7.00
N CYS A 70 0.14 -14.37 7.66
CA CYS A 70 -0.04 -14.10 9.09
C CYS A 70 0.98 -14.85 9.94
N LEU A 71 1.18 -16.15 9.67
CA LEU A 71 2.16 -16.98 10.35
C LEU A 71 3.59 -16.43 10.17
N ALA A 72 3.98 -16.09 8.94
CA ALA A 72 5.31 -15.56 8.65
C ALA A 72 5.58 -14.25 9.42
N VAL A 73 4.62 -13.32 9.42
CA VAL A 73 4.73 -12.07 10.21
C VAL A 73 4.76 -12.37 11.71
N GLY A 74 3.95 -13.33 12.17
CA GLY A 74 3.93 -13.78 13.57
C GLY A 74 5.26 -14.37 14.03
N LEU A 75 5.95 -15.13 13.18
CA LEU A 75 7.28 -15.67 13.46
C LEU A 75 8.34 -14.56 13.57
N VAL A 76 8.28 -13.56 12.69
CA VAL A 76 9.16 -12.37 12.78
C VAL A 76 8.89 -11.61 14.07
N LEU A 77 7.61 -11.40 14.42
CA LEU A 77 7.23 -10.77 15.69
C LEU A 77 7.77 -11.54 16.90
N ALA A 78 7.67 -12.87 16.89
CA ALA A 78 8.14 -13.74 17.95
C ALA A 78 9.69 -13.77 18.07
N ALA A 79 10.39 -13.59 16.95
CA ALA A 79 11.85 -13.54 16.90
C ALA A 79 12.41 -12.21 17.44
N PHE A 80 11.85 -11.08 16.99
CA PHE A 80 12.32 -9.75 17.38
C PHE A 80 11.74 -9.23 18.69
N ARG A 81 10.58 -9.76 19.12
CA ARG A 81 9.89 -9.42 20.37
C ARG A 81 9.84 -7.91 20.66
N PRO A 82 9.33 -7.08 19.73
CA PRO A 82 9.16 -5.67 19.99
C PRO A 82 8.23 -5.46 21.20
N ALA A 83 8.43 -4.36 21.93
CA ALA A 83 7.57 -4.00 23.05
C ALA A 83 6.10 -3.90 22.59
N MET A 84 5.18 -4.41 23.41
CA MET A 84 3.76 -4.30 23.11
C MET A 84 3.35 -2.82 23.04
N PRO A 85 2.58 -2.42 22.01
CA PRO A 85 1.99 -1.09 21.98
C PRO A 85 1.12 -0.86 23.22
N ALA A 86 1.12 0.36 23.76
CA ALA A 86 0.19 0.72 24.82
C ALA A 86 -1.26 0.52 24.32
N GLY A 87 -2.12 -0.10 25.14
CA GLY A 87 -3.48 -0.49 24.71
C GLY A 87 -4.36 0.69 24.25
N ASN A 88 -4.09 1.90 24.76
CA ASN A 88 -4.76 3.12 24.32
C ASN A 88 -4.40 3.52 22.87
N LEU A 89 -3.25 3.09 22.34
CA LEU A 89 -2.85 3.38 20.97
C LEU A 89 -3.72 2.65 19.96
N LEU A 90 -4.14 1.41 20.25
CA LEU A 90 -5.03 0.65 19.38
C LEU A 90 -6.39 1.35 19.22
N ALA A 91 -6.90 1.94 20.30
CA ALA A 91 -8.13 2.73 20.27
C ALA A 91 -7.99 4.07 19.53
N SER A 92 -6.75 4.58 19.40
CA SER A 92 -6.46 5.83 18.67
C SER A 92 -6.28 5.64 17.16
N VAL A 93 -6.24 4.40 16.67
CA VAL A 93 -6.06 4.10 15.25
C VAL A 93 -7.31 4.54 14.48
N PRO A 94 -7.17 5.36 13.40
CA PRO A 94 -8.30 5.74 12.57
C PRO A 94 -9.05 4.50 12.02
N PRO A 95 -10.39 4.46 12.07
CA PRO A 95 -11.16 3.28 11.66
C PRO A 95 -10.82 2.76 10.26
N TYR A 96 -10.53 3.65 9.31
CA TYR A 96 -10.18 3.28 7.93
C TYR A 96 -8.89 2.44 7.84
N ALA A 97 -7.95 2.60 8.78
CA ALA A 97 -6.66 1.91 8.73
C ALA A 97 -6.80 0.40 8.91
N TRP A 98 -7.82 -0.05 9.65
CA TRP A 98 -8.13 -1.47 9.83
C TRP A 98 -8.57 -2.15 8.53
N PHE A 99 -9.14 -1.39 7.59
CA PHE A 99 -9.57 -1.93 6.29
C PHE A 99 -8.40 -2.23 5.35
N GLY A 100 -7.18 -1.80 5.67
CA GLY A 100 -5.99 -2.17 4.89
C GLY A 100 -5.78 -3.68 4.82
N GLY A 101 -6.02 -4.39 5.94
CA GLY A 101 -5.98 -5.86 5.97
C GLY A 101 -7.07 -6.51 5.12
N LEU A 102 -8.26 -5.92 5.08
CA LEU A 102 -9.36 -6.40 4.23
C LEU A 102 -9.03 -6.27 2.74
N ALA A 103 -8.43 -5.15 2.33
CA ALA A 103 -7.96 -4.95 0.97
C ALA A 103 -6.91 -6.00 0.55
N MET A 104 -5.98 -6.35 1.44
CA MET A 104 -5.00 -7.42 1.22
C MET A 104 -5.66 -8.79 1.07
N GLY A 105 -6.65 -9.11 1.92
CA GLY A 105 -7.43 -10.35 1.81
C GLY A 105 -8.21 -10.44 0.51
N PHE A 106 -8.85 -9.33 0.09
CA PHE A 106 -9.55 -9.25 -1.19
C PHE A 106 -8.60 -9.41 -2.38
N TYR A 107 -7.41 -8.82 -2.33
CA TYR A 107 -6.37 -9.03 -3.35
C TYR A 107 -5.98 -10.51 -3.42
N ALA A 108 -5.78 -11.17 -2.27
CA ALA A 108 -5.43 -12.59 -2.24
C ALA A 108 -6.50 -13.48 -2.85
N LEU A 109 -7.77 -13.27 -2.48
CA LEU A 109 -8.91 -13.97 -3.09
C LEU A 109 -8.99 -13.71 -4.60
N SER A 110 -8.82 -12.46 -5.02
CA SER A 110 -8.85 -12.09 -6.44
C SER A 110 -7.72 -12.79 -7.20
N ALA A 111 -6.52 -12.85 -6.62
CA ALA A 111 -5.38 -13.51 -7.23
C ALA A 111 -5.58 -15.04 -7.37
N THR A 112 -6.18 -15.71 -6.38
CA THR A 112 -6.47 -17.16 -6.47
C THR A 112 -7.61 -17.47 -7.43
N PHE A 113 -8.58 -16.56 -7.59
CA PHE A 113 -9.75 -16.73 -8.45
C PHE A 113 -9.51 -16.36 -9.92
N VAL A 114 -8.91 -15.18 -10.15
CA VAL A 114 -8.80 -14.58 -11.49
C VAL A 114 -7.60 -15.13 -12.24
N THR A 115 -6.44 -15.22 -11.59
CA THR A 115 -5.18 -15.62 -12.22
C THR A 115 -5.21 -16.98 -12.94
N PRO A 116 -5.86 -18.05 -12.43
CA PRO A 116 -5.91 -19.33 -13.13
C PRO A 116 -6.59 -19.28 -14.51
N ASN A 117 -7.55 -18.36 -14.69
CA ASN A 117 -8.37 -18.26 -15.89
C ASN A 117 -7.96 -17.07 -16.79
N PHE A 118 -7.53 -15.96 -16.18
CA PHE A 118 -7.21 -14.70 -16.85
C PHE A 118 -5.71 -14.55 -17.14
N GLY A 119 -4.87 -15.40 -16.55
CA GLY A 119 -3.42 -15.31 -16.65
C GLY A 119 -2.81 -14.27 -15.71
N VAL A 120 -1.57 -14.52 -15.28
CA VAL A 120 -0.83 -13.63 -14.36
C VAL A 120 -0.59 -12.26 -14.98
N GLY A 121 -0.20 -12.23 -16.26
CA GLY A 121 0.13 -10.99 -16.98
C GLY A 121 -1.03 -10.00 -17.00
N ASN A 122 -2.19 -10.42 -17.52
CA ASN A 122 -3.37 -9.55 -17.62
C ASN A 122 -3.87 -9.12 -16.23
N PHE A 123 -3.91 -10.03 -15.25
CA PHE A 123 -4.29 -9.69 -13.89
C PHE A 123 -3.39 -8.60 -13.29
N VAL A 124 -2.07 -8.78 -13.37
CA VAL A 124 -1.10 -7.82 -12.84
C VAL A 124 -1.19 -6.47 -13.55
N MET A 125 -1.39 -6.45 -14.87
CA MET A 125 -1.52 -5.19 -15.61
C MET A 125 -2.76 -4.40 -15.18
N CYS A 126 -3.91 -5.07 -15.03
CA CYS A 126 -5.11 -4.44 -14.49
C CYS A 126 -4.88 -3.89 -13.08
N VAL A 127 -4.18 -4.65 -12.23
CA VAL A 127 -3.82 -4.22 -10.86
C VAL A 127 -2.93 -2.98 -10.89
N VAL A 128 -1.88 -2.95 -11.71
CA VAL A 128 -0.96 -1.81 -11.80
C VAL A 128 -1.69 -0.54 -12.27
N VAL A 129 -2.56 -0.65 -13.28
CA VAL A 129 -3.38 0.50 -13.75
C VAL A 129 -4.27 1.01 -12.62
N ALA A 130 -4.96 0.11 -11.91
CA ALA A 130 -5.81 0.48 -10.77
C ALA A 130 -5.00 1.10 -9.62
N GLN A 131 -3.79 0.61 -9.35
CA GLN A 131 -2.88 1.17 -8.35
C GLN A 131 -2.45 2.59 -8.71
N LEU A 132 -2.12 2.86 -9.98
CA LEU A 132 -1.75 4.20 -10.45
C LEU A 132 -2.92 5.18 -10.30
N VAL A 133 -4.13 4.78 -10.71
CA VAL A 133 -5.34 5.60 -10.58
C VAL A 133 -5.65 5.88 -9.11
N MET A 134 -5.62 4.86 -8.25
CA MET A 134 -5.95 5.01 -6.83
C MET A 134 -4.89 5.81 -6.08
N ALA A 135 -3.59 5.58 -6.33
CA ALA A 135 -2.50 6.36 -5.73
C ALA A 135 -2.64 7.85 -6.10
N THR A 136 -3.01 8.13 -7.34
CA THR A 136 -3.25 9.48 -7.82
C THR A 136 -4.48 10.11 -7.16
N ALA A 137 -5.56 9.36 -6.97
CA ALA A 137 -6.73 9.85 -6.25
C ALA A 137 -6.43 10.13 -4.76
N ILE A 138 -5.65 9.26 -4.10
CA ILE A 138 -5.21 9.45 -2.72
C ILE A 138 -4.42 10.74 -2.58
N ASP A 139 -3.44 10.96 -3.47
CA ASP A 139 -2.60 12.16 -3.46
C ASP A 139 -3.40 13.43 -3.78
N GLN A 140 -4.29 13.39 -4.77
CA GLN A 140 -5.04 14.57 -5.21
C GLN A 140 -6.05 15.03 -4.15
N PHE A 141 -6.73 14.08 -3.49
CA PHE A 141 -7.79 14.38 -2.53
C PHE A 141 -7.34 14.31 -1.07
N GLY A 142 -6.08 13.98 -0.79
CA GLY A 142 -5.55 13.81 0.57
C GLY A 142 -6.25 12.69 1.34
N LEU A 143 -6.64 11.62 0.65
CA LEU A 143 -7.39 10.52 1.27
C LEU A 143 -6.54 9.84 2.35
N PHE A 144 -7.20 9.33 3.40
CA PHE A 144 -6.55 8.61 4.50
C PHE A 144 -5.47 9.42 5.26
N GLY A 145 -5.58 10.75 5.23
CA GLY A 145 -4.60 11.64 5.88
C GLY A 145 -3.30 11.82 5.08
N ALA A 146 -3.29 11.43 3.80
CA ALA A 146 -2.16 11.66 2.92
C ALA A 146 -1.93 13.17 2.66
N PRO A 147 -0.68 13.64 2.50
CA PRO A 147 -0.41 14.99 2.04
C PRO A 147 -1.03 15.22 0.65
N VAL A 148 -1.64 16.39 0.45
CA VAL A 148 -2.26 16.72 -0.83
C VAL A 148 -1.19 17.12 -1.84
N PHE A 149 -1.08 16.35 -2.92
CA PHE A 149 -0.22 16.63 -4.06
C PHE A 149 -1.09 16.80 -5.32
N PRO A 150 -1.41 18.04 -5.72
CA PRO A 150 -2.22 18.30 -6.91
C PRO A 150 -1.59 17.70 -8.16
N ILE A 151 -2.42 17.13 -9.03
CA ILE A 151 -1.97 16.63 -10.32
C ILE A 151 -1.62 17.83 -11.20
N ASP A 152 -0.38 17.87 -11.68
CA ASP A 152 0.03 18.76 -12.76
C ASP A 152 -0.04 18.06 -14.12
N LEU A 153 0.10 18.84 -15.20
CA LEU A 153 -0.01 18.32 -16.56
C LEU A 153 1.06 17.26 -16.87
N LYS A 154 2.24 17.37 -16.25
CA LYS A 154 3.34 16.41 -16.42
C LYS A 154 3.00 15.06 -15.80
N ARG A 155 2.49 15.05 -14.57
CA ARG A 155 2.06 13.85 -13.87
C ARG A 155 0.87 13.19 -14.57
N ALA A 156 -0.11 13.98 -15.03
CA ALA A 156 -1.22 13.47 -15.82
C ALA A 156 -0.74 12.77 -17.11
N ALA A 157 0.17 13.41 -17.86
CA ALA A 157 0.73 12.83 -19.08
C ALA A 157 1.53 11.54 -18.78
N GLY A 158 2.34 11.53 -17.72
CA GLY A 158 3.10 10.34 -17.31
C GLY A 158 2.19 9.17 -16.93
N LEU A 159 1.12 9.42 -16.17
CA LEU A 159 0.12 8.40 -15.82
C LEU A 159 -0.61 7.87 -17.05
N ALA A 160 -0.96 8.74 -18.00
CA ALA A 160 -1.57 8.33 -19.26
C ALA A 160 -0.64 7.43 -20.09
N LEU A 161 0.66 7.75 -20.15
CA LEU A 161 1.67 6.93 -20.82
C LEU A 161 1.87 5.57 -20.15
N LEU A 162 1.97 5.54 -18.81
CA LEU A 162 2.09 4.29 -18.05
C LEU A 162 0.85 3.41 -18.21
N GLY A 163 -0.35 3.99 -18.10
CA GLY A 163 -1.61 3.28 -18.28
C GLY A 163 -1.79 2.77 -19.70
N GLY A 164 -1.50 3.61 -20.71
CA GLY A 164 -1.54 3.21 -22.12
C GLY A 164 -0.54 2.11 -22.45
N GLY A 165 0.70 2.21 -21.94
CA GLY A 165 1.71 1.17 -22.09
C GLY A 165 1.29 -0.17 -21.46
N ALA A 166 0.74 -0.14 -20.24
CA ALA A 166 0.23 -1.34 -19.58
C ALA A 166 -0.94 -1.97 -20.37
N ALA A 167 -1.86 -1.16 -20.88
CA ALA A 167 -2.98 -1.64 -21.70
C ALA A 167 -2.49 -2.32 -23.00
N LEU A 168 -1.50 -1.74 -23.69
CA LEU A 168 -0.92 -2.33 -24.89
C LEU A 168 -0.27 -3.70 -24.62
N VAL A 169 0.34 -3.87 -23.45
CA VAL A 169 0.96 -5.16 -23.06
C VAL A 169 -0.09 -6.20 -22.66
N ALA A 170 -1.20 -5.78 -22.06
CA ALA A 170 -2.25 -6.66 -21.53
C ALA A 170 -3.19 -7.27 -22.59
N LEU A 171 -3.19 -6.78 -23.83
CA LEU A 171 -4.12 -7.23 -24.90
C LEU A 171 -3.73 -8.57 -25.57
N LYS A 172 -3.38 -9.58 -24.77
CA LYS A 172 -3.22 -10.98 -25.23
C LYS A 172 -4.32 -11.89 -24.70
#